data_AF-A0A1V0UX24-F1
#
_entry.id   AF-A0A1V0UX24-F1
#
_cell.length_a   1.000
_cell.length_b   1.000
_cell.length_c   1.000
_cell.angle_alpha   90.00
_cell.angle_beta   90.00
_cell.angle_gamma   90.00
#
_symmetry.space_group_name_H-M   'P 1'
#
loop_
_entity.id
_entity.type
_entity.pdbx_description
1 polymer ?
#
loop_
_entity_poly.entity_id
_entity_poly.type
_entity_poly.pdbx_seq_one_letter_code
_entity_poly.pdbx_strand_id
1 'polypeptide(L)'
;MKKYRKKPVVVSAGRWWRKGDVPDAQIRELDHDGVCKNICRVCGNSVALHGHCKTLESWLVVCPGDYIIRGVKGEYYPCKPDVFERTYKLLE
;
A
#
# COMPACT_ATOMS: atom_id res chain seq x y z
N MET A 1 -14.72 0.17 -32.16
CA MET A 1 -14.02 -0.23 -30.92
C MET A 1 -14.98 -1.03 -30.03
N LYS A 2 -14.50 -2.08 -29.36
CA LYS A 2 -15.30 -2.80 -28.35
C LYS A 2 -15.11 -2.13 -26.99
N LYS A 3 -16.20 -1.85 -26.29
CA LYS A 3 -16.20 -1.26 -24.94
C LYS A 3 -16.39 -2.36 -23.91
N TYR A 4 -15.65 -2.32 -22.82
CA TYR A 4 -15.73 -3.29 -21.74
C TYR A 4 -15.92 -2.56 -20.40
N ARG A 5 -16.65 -3.18 -19.48
CA ARG A 5 -16.79 -2.71 -18.09
C ARG A 5 -15.99 -3.63 -17.17
N LYS A 6 -15.35 -3.07 -16.15
CA LYS A 6 -14.70 -3.85 -15.09
C LYS A 6 -15.79 -4.64 -14.33
N LYS A 7 -15.49 -5.90 -13.96
CA LYS A 7 -16.37 -6.67 -13.06
C LYS A 7 -16.39 -6.01 -11.67
N PRO A 8 -17.51 -6.07 -10.93
CA PRO A 8 -17.52 -5.66 -9.53
C PRO A 8 -16.59 -6.57 -8.73
N VAL A 9 -15.68 -5.99 -7.95
CA VAL A 9 -14.69 -6.71 -7.14
C VAL A 9 -14.73 -6.16 -5.73
N VAL A 10 -14.87 -7.06 -4.75
CA VAL A 10 -14.65 -6.76 -3.33
C VAL A 10 -13.20 -7.06 -3.01
N VAL A 11 -12.54 -6.18 -2.25
CA VAL A 11 -11.13 -6.32 -1.86
C VAL A 11 -10.98 -6.21 -0.35
N SER A 12 -9.98 -6.88 0.20
CA SER A 12 -9.49 -6.61 1.56
C SER A 12 -8.32 -5.65 1.48
N ALA A 13 -8.28 -4.65 2.35
CA ALA A 13 -7.18 -3.73 2.41
C ALA A 13 -6.90 -3.32 3.86
N GLY A 14 -5.62 -3.11 4.18
CA GLY A 14 -5.17 -2.55 5.45
C GLY A 14 -4.43 -1.24 5.20
N ARG A 15 -4.51 -0.28 6.13
CA ARG A 15 -3.80 0.99 6.03
C ARG A 15 -2.44 0.87 6.70
N TRP A 16 -1.38 1.27 6.01
CA TRP A 16 -0.01 1.22 6.51
C TRP A 16 0.32 2.48 7.29
N TRP A 17 0.69 2.35 8.56
CA TRP A 17 1.34 3.42 9.33
C TRP A 17 2.74 3.00 9.78
N ARG A 18 2.90 1.72 10.07
CA ARG A 18 4.14 1.07 10.50
C ARG A 18 4.09 -0.43 10.23
N LYS A 19 5.24 -1.07 10.43
CA LYS A 19 5.39 -2.53 10.38
C LYS A 19 4.41 -3.21 11.33
N GLY A 20 3.69 -4.20 10.80
CA GLY A 20 2.72 -5.00 11.55
C GLY A 20 1.26 -4.61 11.32
N ASP A 21 0.97 -3.41 10.77
CA ASP A 21 -0.42 -2.99 10.53
C ASP A 21 -1.14 -3.85 9.47
N VAL A 22 -0.37 -4.41 8.52
CA VAL A 22 -0.86 -5.30 7.47
C VAL A 22 -0.04 -6.60 7.51
N PRO A 23 -0.31 -7.50 8.49
CA PRO A 23 0.58 -8.62 8.80
C PRO A 23 0.64 -9.67 7.68
N ASP A 24 -0.42 -9.81 6.89
CA ASP A 24 -0.48 -10.78 5.79
C ASP A 24 0.33 -10.34 4.56
N ALA A 25 0.73 -9.07 4.49
CA ALA A 25 1.51 -8.53 3.38
C ALA A 25 3.02 -8.61 3.69
N GLN A 26 3.80 -9.04 2.70
CA GLN A 26 5.25 -9.03 2.83
C GLN A 26 5.79 -7.61 2.65
N ILE A 27 6.01 -6.92 3.77
CA ILE A 27 6.51 -5.54 3.79
C ILE A 27 7.77 -5.49 4.66
N ARG A 28 8.85 -4.96 4.08
CA ARG A 28 10.11 -4.69 4.79
C ARG A 28 10.18 -3.22 5.15
N GLU A 29 10.86 -2.87 6.23
CA GLU A 29 11.15 -1.46 6.51
C GLU A 29 12.11 -0.92 5.44
N LEU A 30 11.87 0.30 4.95
CA LEU A 30 12.74 0.91 3.95
C LEU A 30 14.10 1.28 4.54
N ASP A 31 14.12 1.62 5.82
CA ASP A 31 15.32 1.87 6.60
C ASP A 31 15.29 1.02 7.87
N HIS A 32 15.84 -0.19 7.77
CA HIS A 32 15.82 -1.15 8.87
C HIS A 32 16.62 -0.67 10.09
N ASP A 33 17.66 0.13 9.87
CA ASP A 33 18.53 0.60 10.95
C ASP A 33 17.98 1.88 11.62
N GLY A 34 16.95 2.51 11.05
CA GLY A 34 16.36 3.76 11.56
C GLY A 34 17.33 4.95 11.56
N VAL A 35 18.47 4.81 10.88
CA VAL A 35 19.56 5.80 10.86
C VAL A 35 19.25 6.92 9.87
N CYS A 36 18.41 6.66 8.87
CA CYS A 36 18.12 7.64 7.84
C CYS A 36 17.20 8.75 8.39
N LYS A 37 17.81 9.92 8.66
CA LYS A 37 17.09 11.13 9.07
C LYS A 37 16.45 11.88 7.90
N ASN A 38 16.32 11.22 6.75
CA ASN A 38 15.77 11.83 5.55
C ASN A 38 14.25 11.96 5.67
N ILE A 39 13.73 13.08 5.19
CA ILE A 39 12.29 13.31 5.04
C ILE A 39 11.88 12.91 3.62
N CYS A 40 10.81 12.12 3.53
CA CYS A 40 10.23 11.73 2.25
C CYS A 40 9.62 12.95 1.56
N ARG A 41 10.06 13.23 0.33
CA ARG A 41 9.57 14.36 -0.46
C ARG A 41 8.13 14.18 -0.96
N VAL A 42 7.59 12.96 -0.88
CA VAL A 42 6.23 12.63 -1.35
C VAL A 42 5.20 12.89 -0.24
N CYS A 43 5.45 12.42 0.97
CA CYS A 43 4.47 12.50 2.07
C CYS A 43 4.89 13.40 3.23
N GLY A 44 6.12 13.92 3.25
CA GLY A 44 6.64 14.78 4.32
C GLY A 44 7.01 14.07 5.62
N ASN A 45 6.81 12.75 5.71
CA ASN A 45 7.18 11.96 6.89
C ASN A 45 8.63 11.46 6.83
N SER A 46 9.18 11.09 7.99
CA SER A 46 10.46 10.39 8.07
C SER A 46 10.45 9.13 7.18
N VAL A 47 11.55 8.93 6.43
CA VAL A 47 11.73 7.73 5.62
C VAL A 47 11.72 6.45 6.46
N ALA A 48 12.09 6.52 7.74
CA ALA A 48 12.01 5.39 8.67
C ALA A 48 10.59 4.83 8.88
N LEU A 49 9.54 5.61 8.58
CA LEU A 49 8.14 5.14 8.66
C LEU A 49 7.65 4.46 7.38
N HIS A 50 8.50 4.41 6.34
CA HIS A 50 8.14 3.82 5.05
C HIS A 50 8.42 2.33 5.03
N GLY A 51 7.59 1.61 4.28
CA GLY A 51 7.81 0.20 3.96
C GLY A 51 8.21 0.01 2.50
N HIS A 52 8.67 -1.20 2.21
CA HIS A 52 8.89 -1.72 0.87
C HIS A 52 8.01 -2.97 0.74
N CYS A 53 6.87 -2.83 0.05
CA CYS A 53 5.86 -3.86 -0.13
C CYS A 53 6.22 -4.74 -1.32
N LYS A 54 6.25 -6.06 -1.14
CA LYS A 54 6.39 -7.00 -2.26
C LYS A 54 5.11 -7.03 -3.08
N THR A 55 5.21 -6.72 -4.36
CA THR A 55 4.16 -6.92 -5.37
C THR A 55 4.55 -8.03 -6.33
N LEU A 56 3.67 -8.36 -7.30
CA LEU A 56 3.98 -9.32 -8.35
C LEU A 56 5.14 -8.86 -9.23
N GLU A 57 5.19 -7.57 -9.55
CA GLU A 57 6.11 -7.02 -10.54
C GLU A 57 7.43 -6.57 -9.91
N SER A 58 7.40 -6.03 -8.69
CA SER A 58 8.59 -5.50 -8.02
C SER A 58 8.36 -5.34 -6.52
N TRP A 59 9.29 -4.68 -5.85
CA TRP A 59 9.04 -4.08 -4.56
C TRP A 59 8.69 -2.61 -4.76
N LEU A 60 7.66 -2.14 -4.07
CA LEU A 60 7.20 -0.75 -4.14
C LEU A 60 7.25 -0.09 -2.77
N VAL A 61 7.66 1.17 -2.74
CA VAL A 61 7.68 1.97 -1.51
C VAL A 61 6.24 2.29 -1.09
N VAL A 62 5.94 2.06 0.18
CA VAL A 62 4.67 2.42 0.82
C VAL A 62 4.93 3.54 1.84
N CYS A 63 4.18 4.64 1.71
CA CYS A 63 4.22 5.75 2.66
C CYS A 63 3.26 5.51 3.81
N PRO A 64 3.50 6.09 5.00
CA PRO A 64 2.48 6.18 6.04
C PRO A 64 1.17 6.75 5.50
N GLY A 65 0.08 6.10 5.83
CA GLY A 65 -1.27 6.39 5.37
C GLY A 65 -1.71 5.62 4.12
N ASP A 66 -0.79 5.09 3.30
CA ASP A 66 -1.15 4.33 2.09
C ASP A 66 -1.93 3.04 2.44
N TYR A 67 -2.84 2.62 1.56
CA TYR A 67 -3.52 1.34 1.67
C TYR A 67 -2.70 0.23 1.01
N ILE A 68 -2.69 -0.96 1.60
CA ILE A 68 -2.19 -2.18 1.00
C ILE A 68 -3.38 -3.05 0.68
N ILE A 69 -3.65 -3.23 -0.61
CA ILE A 69 -4.80 -4.00 -1.10
C ILE A 69 -4.36 -5.42 -1.42
N ARG A 70 -5.14 -6.41 -0.97
CA ARG A 70 -5.01 -7.80 -1.40
C ARG A 70 -5.79 -8.02 -2.70
N GLY A 71 -5.07 -8.35 -3.76
CA GLY A 71 -5.59 -8.71 -5.07
C GLY A 71 -6.22 -10.11 -5.09
N VAL A 72 -6.86 -10.43 -6.22
CA VAL A 72 -7.69 -11.63 -6.37
C VAL A 72 -6.89 -12.93 -6.37
N LYS A 73 -5.59 -12.90 -6.70
CA LYS A 73 -4.69 -14.06 -6.62
C LYS A 73 -3.87 -14.07 -5.33
N GLY A 74 -4.21 -13.21 -4.36
CA GLY A 74 -3.49 -13.07 -3.10
C GLY A 74 -2.24 -12.19 -3.18
N GLU A 75 -2.01 -11.52 -4.30
CA GLU A 75 -0.97 -10.50 -4.43
C GLU A 75 -1.28 -9.26 -3.59
N TYR A 76 -0.26 -8.49 -3.23
CA TYR A 76 -0.43 -7.21 -2.56
C TYR A 76 0.06 -6.07 -3.43
N TYR A 77 -0.62 -4.93 -3.32
CA TYR A 77 -0.19 -3.70 -3.97
C TYR A 77 -0.54 -2.47 -3.11
N PRO A 78 0.38 -1.49 -3.00
CA PRO A 78 0.10 -0.22 -2.35
C PRO A 78 -0.85 0.64 -3.20
N CYS A 79 -1.68 1.43 -2.55
CA CYS A 79 -2.64 2.34 -3.14
C CYS A 79 -2.67 3.64 -2.33
N LYS A 80 -2.63 4.78 -3.00
CA LYS A 80 -2.69 6.08 -2.31
C LYS A 80 -4.06 6.30 -1.67
N PRO A 81 -4.15 6.97 -0.51
CA PRO A 81 -5.40 7.06 0.25
C PRO A 81 -6.52 7.73 -0.53
N ASP A 82 -6.20 8.83 -1.21
CA ASP A 82 -7.14 9.58 -2.04
C ASP A 82 -7.66 8.75 -3.21
N VAL A 83 -6.82 7.90 -3.81
CA VAL A 83 -7.21 6.98 -4.87
C VAL A 83 -8.08 5.85 -4.31
N PHE A 84 -7.71 5.29 -3.16
CA PHE A 84 -8.44 4.21 -2.52
C PHE A 84 -9.85 4.66 -2.12
N GLU A 85 -9.99 5.76 -1.39
CA GLU A 85 -11.26 6.29 -0.87
C GLU A 85 -12.21 6.74 -1.99
N ARG A 86 -11.67 7.18 -3.14
CA ARG A 86 -12.47 7.48 -4.33
C ARG A 86 -12.93 6.25 -5.10
N THR A 87 -12.23 5.12 -4.94
CA THR A 87 -12.45 3.89 -5.72
C THR A 87 -13.29 2.86 -4.96
N TYR A 88 -13.09 2.76 -3.65
CA TYR A 88 -13.67 1.74 -2.79
C TYR A 88 -14.54 2.36 -1.70
N LYS A 89 -15.56 1.62 -1.29
CA LYS A 89 -16.42 1.95 -0.16
C LYS A 89 -16.38 0.78 0.81
N LEU A 90 -16.43 1.08 2.11
CA LEU A 90 -16.56 0.04 3.12
C LEU A 90 -17.89 -0.71 2.91
N LEU A 91 -17.85 -2.03 3.04
CA LEU A 91 -19.05 -2.87 3.04
C LEU A 91 -19.45 -3.11 4.49
N GLU A 92 -20.74 -2.99 4.78
CA GLU A 92 -21.37 -3.33 6.06
C GLU A 92 -21.53 -4.84 6.23
#